data_AF-A0A9R1MJ12-F1
#
_entry.id   AF-A0A9R1MJ12-F1
#
_cell.length_a   1.000
_cell.length_b   1.000
_cell.length_c   1.000
_cell.angle_alpha   90.00
_cell.angle_beta   90.00
_cell.angle_gamma   90.00
#
_symmetry.space_group_name_H-M   'P 1'
#
loop_
_entity.id
_entity.type
_entity.pdbx_description
1 polymer ?
#
loop_
_entity_poly.entity_id
_entity_poly.type
_entity_poly.pdbx_seq_one_letter_code
_entity_poly.pdbx_strand_id
1 'polypeptide(L)'
;MLTTAQKLEPASWDDMTCEMMQIFSLKLAKSPINSGSMQLYGYIAARDEYDLRLNYLFNRSREDPIVVQQGFLIQMTGPKRGIAFHCDVLLEFGMRIKNGENEGDDTQLIDGMSEFRGLLMPWEPTEIPINGNCATVEMSAALVSNAIAAIVEVIISEAHGDFDLSLSSIVSVVEEHEFQLFHGSAGDWCGVRRFVIAVTVNTMLHLKFMLGHRCSNGNIEDTCSFKAKLNGHASHQTNLEAASILTKVTWAAWPPEMFC
;
A
#
# COMPACT_ATOMS: atom_id res chain seq x y z
N MET A 1 2.91 -1.11 43.31
CA MET A 1 2.15 0.13 43.52
C MET A 1 1.52 0.51 42.20
N LEU A 2 0.19 0.52 42.21
CA LEU A 2 -0.80 1.00 41.23
C LEU A 2 -0.30 1.32 39.80
N THR A 3 -0.62 0.41 38.87
CA THR A 3 -0.73 0.68 37.44
C THR A 3 -1.97 1.55 37.20
N THR A 4 -1.76 2.77 36.72
CA THR A 4 -2.84 3.65 36.28
C THR A 4 -3.47 3.05 35.03
N ALA A 5 -4.65 2.44 35.17
CA ALA A 5 -5.49 2.12 34.04
C ALA A 5 -5.88 3.45 33.37
N GLN A 6 -5.36 3.72 32.18
CA GLN A 6 -5.89 4.79 31.35
C GLN A 6 -7.33 4.42 31.01
N LYS A 7 -8.24 5.22 31.56
CA LYS A 7 -9.68 5.18 31.29
C LYS A 7 -9.85 5.38 29.77
N LEU A 8 -10.30 4.34 29.07
CA LEU A 8 -10.79 4.46 27.70
C LEU A 8 -11.94 5.46 27.75
N GLU A 9 -11.74 6.65 27.16
CA GLU A 9 -12.86 7.52 26.87
C GLU A 9 -13.75 6.82 25.83
N PRO A 10 -15.09 6.84 26.00
CA PRO A 10 -15.97 6.26 24.99
C PRO A 10 -15.76 7.01 23.67
N ALA A 11 -15.71 6.26 22.56
CA ALA A 11 -15.75 6.84 21.22
C ALA A 11 -16.84 7.91 21.17
N SER A 12 -16.47 9.14 20.79
CA SER A 12 -17.46 10.19 20.56
C SER A 12 -18.41 9.71 19.47
N TRP A 13 -19.63 10.26 19.41
CA TRP A 13 -20.61 9.93 18.38
C TRP A 13 -20.15 10.27 16.94
N ASP A 14 -18.94 10.83 16.80
CA ASP A 14 -18.32 11.32 15.56
C ASP A 14 -17.24 10.36 15.01
N ASP A 15 -16.79 9.34 15.76
CA ASP A 15 -15.90 8.30 15.22
C ASP A 15 -16.73 7.25 14.46
N MET A 16 -16.93 7.47 13.17
CA MET A 16 -17.65 6.54 12.31
C MET A 16 -16.68 5.68 11.51
N THR A 17 -17.04 4.41 11.34
CA THR A 17 -16.44 3.58 10.30
C THR A 17 -16.88 4.10 8.92
N CYS A 18 -16.00 4.04 7.92
CA CYS A 18 -16.29 4.53 6.58
C CYS A 18 -16.16 3.41 5.55
N GLU A 19 -16.83 3.55 4.40
CA GLU A 19 -16.47 2.79 3.22
C GLU A 19 -15.12 3.32 2.71
N MET A 20 -14.13 2.44 2.55
CA MET A 20 -12.82 2.83 2.04
C MET A 20 -12.46 2.04 0.79
N MET A 21 -11.81 2.70 -0.18
CA MET A 21 -11.22 2.02 -1.32
C MET A 21 -9.83 1.49 -0.92
N GLN A 22 -9.65 0.18 -0.95
CA GLN A 22 -8.34 -0.45 -0.79
C GLN A 22 -7.73 -0.72 -2.17
N ILE A 23 -6.51 -0.26 -2.38
CA ILE A 23 -5.70 -0.63 -3.54
C ILE A 23 -4.73 -1.73 -3.12
N PHE A 24 -4.83 -2.90 -3.74
CA PHE A 24 -4.03 -4.07 -3.41
C PHE A 24 -2.73 -4.11 -4.22
N SER A 25 -2.77 -3.68 -5.48
CA SER A 25 -1.60 -3.71 -6.35
C SER A 25 -1.73 -2.79 -7.57
N LEU A 26 -0.58 -2.47 -8.17
CA LEU A 26 -0.45 -1.92 -9.51
C LEU A 26 0.41 -2.89 -10.33
N LYS A 27 -0.01 -3.25 -11.54
CA LYS A 27 0.67 -4.21 -12.41
C LYS A 27 0.86 -3.60 -13.79
N LEU A 28 2.05 -3.75 -14.39
CA LEU A 28 2.25 -3.39 -15.79
C LEU A 28 1.72 -4.51 -16.69
N ALA A 29 0.44 -4.49 -17.02
CA ALA A 29 -0.22 -5.58 -17.75
C ALA A 29 0.20 -5.65 -19.23
N LYS A 30 0.28 -4.49 -19.90
CA LYS A 30 0.68 -4.39 -21.31
C LYS A 30 1.65 -3.25 -21.51
N SER A 31 2.65 -3.46 -22.35
CA SER A 31 3.63 -2.44 -22.72
C SER A 31 3.92 -2.46 -24.23
N PRO A 32 4.48 -1.39 -24.80
CA PRO A 32 4.90 -1.38 -26.21
C PRO A 32 6.11 -2.29 -26.48
N ILE A 33 6.86 -2.69 -25.45
CA ILE A 33 8.09 -3.47 -25.57
C ILE A 33 7.85 -4.85 -24.93
N ASN A 34 7.58 -5.86 -25.75
CA ASN A 34 7.27 -7.22 -25.27
C ASN A 34 8.44 -7.93 -24.58
N SER A 35 9.67 -7.43 -24.69
CA SER A 35 10.86 -8.10 -24.14
C SER A 35 11.86 -7.09 -23.59
N GLY A 36 11.72 -6.76 -22.30
CA GLY A 36 12.70 -5.94 -21.59
C GLY A 36 12.15 -5.30 -20.32
N SER A 37 13.06 -4.85 -19.46
CA SER A 37 12.73 -3.98 -18.34
C SER A 37 12.61 -2.53 -18.83
N MET A 38 11.64 -1.80 -18.31
CA MET A 38 11.39 -0.40 -18.59
C MET A 38 11.60 0.44 -17.33
N GLN A 39 12.11 1.65 -17.50
CA GLN A 39 12.18 2.66 -16.45
C GLN A 39 10.91 3.49 -16.46
N LEU A 40 10.09 3.38 -15.42
CA LEU A 40 8.85 4.14 -15.26
C LEU A 40 9.01 5.25 -14.22
N TYR A 41 8.42 6.40 -14.51
CA TYR A 41 8.32 7.51 -13.56
C TYR A 41 6.99 8.26 -13.75
N GLY A 42 6.73 9.23 -12.88
CA GLY A 42 5.48 9.99 -12.83
C GLY A 42 4.66 9.63 -11.60
N TYR A 43 3.33 9.71 -11.70
CA TYR A 43 2.46 9.50 -10.55
C TYR A 43 1.13 8.81 -10.89
N ILE A 44 0.57 8.16 -9.87
CA ILE A 44 -0.84 7.77 -9.77
C ILE A 44 -1.32 8.19 -8.38
N ALA A 45 -2.43 8.89 -8.29
CA ALA A 45 -2.98 9.39 -7.04
C ALA A 45 -4.50 9.30 -7.00
N ALA A 46 -5.05 9.01 -5.83
CA ALA A 46 -6.48 9.11 -5.56
C ALA A 46 -6.82 10.50 -5.00
N ARG A 47 -8.00 11.00 -5.34
CA ARG A 47 -8.66 12.15 -4.70
C ARG A 47 -10.01 11.68 -4.18
N ASP A 48 -10.20 11.81 -2.88
CA ASP A 48 -11.44 11.51 -2.19
C ASP A 48 -12.00 12.78 -1.55
N GLU A 49 -13.18 12.65 -0.94
CA GLU A 49 -13.90 13.73 -0.28
C GLU A 49 -13.21 14.29 0.98
N TYR A 50 -12.07 13.72 1.42
CA TYR A 50 -11.38 14.20 2.62
C TYR A 50 -10.91 15.65 2.46
N ASP A 51 -10.08 15.87 1.45
CA ASP A 51 -9.43 17.15 1.18
C ASP A 51 -9.31 17.45 -0.32
N LEU A 52 -9.78 16.54 -1.18
CA LEU A 52 -9.67 16.58 -2.64
C LEU A 52 -8.22 16.70 -3.15
N ARG A 53 -7.20 16.52 -2.28
CA ARG A 53 -5.78 16.60 -2.63
C ARG A 53 -5.29 15.25 -3.16
N LEU A 54 -4.13 15.28 -3.81
CA LEU A 54 -3.48 14.08 -4.34
C LEU A 54 -2.97 13.18 -3.21
N ASN A 55 -3.62 12.04 -3.01
CA ASN A 55 -3.14 10.94 -2.20
C ASN A 55 -2.40 9.94 -3.10
N TYR A 56 -1.08 10.15 -3.24
CA TYR A 56 -0.24 9.37 -4.17
C TYR A 56 -0.15 7.89 -3.80
N LEU A 57 -0.57 7.02 -4.72
CA LEU A 57 -0.32 5.57 -4.71
C LEU A 57 1.09 5.27 -5.21
N PHE A 58 1.50 5.97 -6.27
CA PHE A 58 2.82 5.93 -6.87
C PHE A 58 3.28 7.37 -7.15
N ASN A 59 4.51 7.70 -6.80
CA ASN A 59 5.12 8.98 -7.14
C ASN A 59 6.65 8.84 -7.22
N ARG A 60 7.20 8.92 -8.42
CA ARG A 60 8.65 8.84 -8.69
C ARG A 60 9.05 9.91 -9.71
N SER A 61 10.20 10.54 -9.48
CA SER A 61 10.78 11.50 -10.40
C SER A 61 11.46 10.79 -11.58
N ARG A 62 11.77 11.55 -12.64
CA ARG A 62 12.52 11.01 -13.80
C ARG A 62 13.95 10.60 -13.42
N GLU A 63 14.51 11.24 -12.41
CA GLU A 63 15.85 11.00 -11.88
C GLU A 63 15.93 9.70 -11.06
N ASP A 64 14.80 9.29 -10.48
CA ASP A 64 14.66 8.08 -9.66
C ASP A 64 13.51 7.18 -10.18
N PRO A 65 13.62 6.64 -11.41
CA PRO A 65 12.57 5.81 -12.00
C PRO A 65 12.59 4.40 -11.38
N ILE A 66 11.42 3.74 -11.40
CA ILE A 66 11.33 2.32 -11.07
C ILE A 66 11.60 1.46 -12.30
N VAL A 67 12.37 0.38 -12.16
CA VAL A 67 12.58 -0.61 -13.22
C VAL A 67 11.54 -1.73 -13.09
N VAL A 68 10.75 -1.95 -14.12
CA VAL A 68 9.68 -2.97 -14.13
C VAL A 68 9.60 -3.70 -15.47
N GLN A 69 9.16 -4.95 -15.44
CA GLN A 69 8.89 -5.76 -16.62
C GLN A 69 7.39 -5.94 -16.81
N GLN A 70 6.95 -6.18 -18.05
CA GLN A 70 5.55 -6.51 -18.32
C GLN A 70 5.15 -7.78 -17.57
N GLY A 71 3.96 -7.77 -16.96
CA GLY A 71 3.42 -8.84 -16.12
C GLY A 71 3.82 -8.73 -14.65
N PHE A 72 4.69 -7.80 -14.27
CA PHE A 72 5.15 -7.63 -12.90
C PHE A 72 4.49 -6.43 -12.22
N LEU A 73 4.55 -6.45 -10.88
CA LEU A 73 4.04 -5.38 -10.03
C LEU A 73 4.90 -4.12 -10.14
N ILE A 74 4.22 -2.98 -10.12
CA ILE A 74 4.80 -1.66 -9.91
C ILE A 74 4.77 -1.40 -8.42
N GLN A 75 5.93 -1.31 -7.78
CA GLN A 75 6.01 -1.08 -6.34
C GLN A 75 5.42 0.29 -5.97
N MET A 76 4.35 0.26 -5.19
CA MET A 76 3.65 1.44 -4.70
C MET A 76 4.49 2.18 -3.64
N THR A 77 4.29 3.50 -3.55
CA THR A 77 4.93 4.37 -2.55
C THR A 77 3.93 4.91 -1.53
N GLY A 78 2.65 4.56 -1.66
CA GLY A 78 1.57 5.00 -0.78
C GLY A 78 0.38 4.02 -0.83
N PRO A 79 -0.83 4.47 -0.46
CA PRO A 79 -1.21 5.85 -0.17
C PRO A 79 -0.64 6.39 1.16
N LYS A 80 -0.69 7.71 1.36
CA LYS A 80 -0.25 8.37 2.61
C LYS A 80 -1.28 8.28 3.74
N ARG A 81 -2.55 8.15 3.38
CA ARG A 81 -3.73 8.02 4.25
C ARG A 81 -4.76 7.10 3.59
N GLY A 82 -5.77 6.66 4.34
CA GLY A 82 -6.90 5.91 3.79
C GLY A 82 -7.60 6.72 2.69
N ILE A 83 -8.20 6.00 1.74
CA ILE A 83 -9.00 6.58 0.65
C ILE A 83 -10.46 6.39 1.02
N ALA A 84 -11.11 7.45 1.45
CA ALA A 84 -12.54 7.41 1.75
C ALA A 84 -13.36 7.26 0.47
N PHE A 85 -14.51 6.59 0.60
CA PHE A 85 -15.36 6.23 -0.52
C PHE A 85 -16.84 6.47 -0.19
N HIS A 86 -17.15 7.50 0.60
CA HIS A 86 -18.51 7.97 0.78
C HIS A 86 -19.04 8.65 -0.49
N CYS A 87 -18.13 9.26 -1.26
CA CYS A 87 -18.39 9.85 -2.56
C CYS A 87 -17.52 9.20 -3.64
N ASP A 88 -17.71 9.64 -4.89
CA ASP A 88 -16.92 9.16 -6.00
C ASP A 88 -15.45 9.56 -5.82
N VAL A 89 -14.54 8.61 -6.02
CA VAL A 89 -13.08 8.85 -5.97
C VAL A 89 -12.56 9.09 -7.38
N LEU A 90 -11.75 10.14 -7.54
CA LEU A 90 -11.05 10.40 -8.78
C LEU A 90 -9.63 9.85 -8.71
N LEU A 91 -9.28 8.96 -9.63
CA LEU A 91 -7.92 8.49 -9.82
C LEU A 91 -7.25 9.32 -10.91
N GLU A 92 -6.26 10.12 -10.55
CA GLU A 92 -5.47 10.95 -11.46
C GLU A 92 -4.11 10.30 -11.70
N PHE A 93 -3.66 10.25 -12.95
CA PHE A 93 -2.41 9.59 -13.31
C PHE A 93 -1.71 10.28 -14.47
N GLY A 94 -0.39 10.31 -14.38
CA GLY A 94 0.51 10.81 -15.41
C GLY A 94 1.82 10.07 -15.29
N MET A 95 1.96 8.96 -16.02
CA MET A 95 3.16 8.11 -16.00
C MET A 95 3.83 8.06 -17.36
N ARG A 96 5.15 7.92 -17.34
CA ARG A 96 6.00 7.93 -18.53
C ARG A 96 7.05 6.83 -18.45
N ILE A 97 7.46 6.34 -19.62
CA ILE A 97 8.61 5.47 -19.81
C ILE A 97 9.80 6.39 -20.12
N LYS A 98 10.84 6.31 -19.29
CA LYS A 98 12.09 7.04 -19.51
C LYS A 98 12.85 6.42 -20.69
N ASN A 99 13.11 7.23 -21.71
CA ASN A 99 13.93 6.87 -22.85
C ASN A 99 15.09 7.86 -22.95
N GLY A 100 16.31 7.36 -23.08
CA GLY A 100 17.48 8.21 -23.25
C GLY A 100 17.69 9.23 -22.12
N GLU A 101 18.43 10.28 -22.42
CA GLU A 101 18.83 11.30 -21.44
C GLU A 101 17.81 12.44 -21.32
N ASN A 102 17.07 12.77 -22.38
CA ASN A 102 16.18 13.93 -22.42
C ASN A 102 14.71 13.55 -22.23
N GLU A 103 13.94 14.38 -21.52
CA GLU A 103 12.50 14.16 -21.29
C GLU A 103 11.68 14.12 -22.60
N GLY A 104 12.14 14.81 -23.64
CA GLY A 104 11.49 14.83 -24.96
C GLY A 104 11.51 13.48 -25.68
N ASP A 105 12.40 12.56 -25.28
CA ASP A 105 12.49 11.21 -25.85
C ASP A 105 11.53 10.24 -25.14
N ASP A 106 11.01 10.62 -23.96
CA ASP A 106 10.19 9.75 -23.11
C ASP A 106 8.80 9.48 -23.70
N THR A 107 8.35 8.23 -23.56
CA THR A 107 7.04 7.81 -24.05
C THR A 107 6.00 7.92 -22.95
N GLN A 108 4.85 8.53 -23.23
CA GLN A 108 3.71 8.52 -22.31
C GLN A 108 3.16 7.10 -22.12
N LEU A 109 3.08 6.65 -20.87
CA LEU A 109 2.53 5.35 -20.50
C LEU A 109 1.01 5.44 -20.34
N ILE A 110 0.57 6.28 -19.41
CA ILE A 110 -0.83 6.62 -19.11
C ILE A 110 -0.88 8.10 -18.71
N ASP A 111 -1.94 8.80 -19.09
CA ASP A 111 -2.19 10.18 -18.67
C ASP A 111 -3.69 10.43 -18.68
N GLY A 112 -4.22 11.03 -17.62
CA GLY A 112 -5.63 11.35 -17.49
C GLY A 112 -6.20 11.07 -16.10
N MET A 113 -7.51 10.82 -16.08
CA MET A 113 -8.25 10.59 -14.85
C MET A 113 -9.39 9.57 -15.06
N SER A 114 -9.70 8.82 -14.01
CA SER A 114 -10.82 7.88 -13.95
C SER A 114 -11.69 8.14 -12.71
N GLU A 115 -13.00 8.11 -12.87
CA GLU A 115 -13.96 8.23 -11.76
C GLU A 115 -14.40 6.85 -11.29
N PHE A 116 -14.32 6.62 -9.98
CA PHE A 116 -14.77 5.41 -9.31
C PHE A 116 -15.99 5.71 -8.47
N ARG A 117 -17.11 5.05 -8.77
CA ARG A 117 -18.38 5.30 -8.09
C ARG A 117 -18.70 4.27 -7.02
N GLY A 118 -19.20 4.74 -5.88
CA GLY A 118 -19.75 3.96 -4.75
C GLY A 118 -20.36 2.62 -5.16
N LEU A 119 -21.43 2.71 -5.95
CA LEU A 119 -22.31 1.62 -6.33
C LEU A 119 -21.69 0.61 -7.32
N LEU A 120 -20.58 0.97 -7.96
CA LEU A 120 -19.94 0.16 -9.00
C LEU A 120 -18.65 -0.50 -8.50
N MET A 121 -18.21 -0.18 -7.28
CA MET A 121 -17.00 -0.79 -6.74
C MET A 121 -17.22 -2.25 -6.37
N PRO A 122 -16.29 -3.14 -6.77
CA PRO A 122 -16.34 -4.53 -6.37
C PRO A 122 -16.01 -4.65 -4.88
N TRP A 123 -16.63 -5.62 -4.23
CA TRP A 123 -16.41 -5.95 -2.82
C TRP A 123 -15.26 -6.94 -2.66
N GLU A 124 -14.83 -7.55 -3.76
CA GLU A 124 -13.67 -8.42 -3.84
C GLU A 124 -12.56 -7.76 -4.66
N PRO A 125 -11.28 -8.03 -4.35
CA PRO A 125 -10.15 -7.52 -5.13
C PRO A 125 -10.30 -7.85 -6.61
N THR A 126 -10.49 -6.83 -7.43
CA THR A 126 -10.73 -6.97 -8.87
C THR A 126 -9.70 -6.17 -9.65
N GLU A 127 -9.21 -6.76 -10.73
CA GLU A 127 -8.29 -6.12 -11.68
C GLU A 127 -9.03 -5.10 -12.56
N ILE A 128 -8.66 -3.82 -12.43
CA ILE A 128 -9.27 -2.70 -13.15
C ILE A 128 -8.22 -2.09 -14.10
N PRO A 129 -8.42 -2.18 -15.43
CA PRO A 129 -7.44 -1.70 -16.39
C PRO A 129 -7.48 -0.17 -16.55
N ILE A 130 -6.31 0.46 -16.49
CA ILE A 130 -6.05 1.86 -16.82
C ILE A 130 -5.30 1.87 -18.16
N ASN A 131 -6.03 2.16 -19.22
CA ASN A 131 -5.51 2.08 -20.58
C ASN A 131 -4.85 3.39 -20.98
N GLY A 132 -3.61 3.29 -21.42
CA GLY A 132 -2.93 4.33 -22.20
C GLY A 132 -2.92 3.98 -23.68
N ASN A 133 -2.29 4.83 -24.48
CA ASN A 133 -2.22 4.65 -25.94
C ASN A 133 -1.48 3.37 -26.33
N CYS A 134 -0.39 3.06 -25.63
CA CYS A 134 0.52 1.96 -25.97
C CYS A 134 0.75 0.96 -24.82
N ALA A 135 0.17 1.21 -23.65
CA ALA A 135 0.37 0.41 -22.45
C ALA A 135 -0.90 0.35 -21.60
N THR A 136 -0.97 -0.64 -20.72
CA THR A 136 -2.05 -0.77 -19.73
C THR A 136 -1.42 -1.02 -18.37
N VAL A 137 -1.73 -0.14 -17.42
CA VAL A 137 -1.51 -0.40 -15.99
C VAL A 137 -2.79 -1.00 -15.45
N GLU A 138 -2.69 -2.05 -14.68
CA GLU A 138 -3.84 -2.70 -14.07
C GLU A 138 -3.76 -2.49 -12.57
N MET A 139 -4.86 -2.02 -11.99
CA MET A 139 -4.98 -1.73 -10.58
C MET A 139 -5.90 -2.77 -9.94
N SER A 140 -5.44 -3.49 -8.93
CA SER A 140 -6.32 -4.33 -8.12
C SER A 140 -6.91 -3.50 -6.98
N ALA A 141 -8.24 -3.42 -6.89
CA ALA A 141 -8.93 -2.66 -5.85
C ALA A 141 -10.24 -3.31 -5.40
N ALA A 142 -10.67 -2.97 -4.19
CA ALA A 142 -11.99 -3.34 -3.66
C ALA A 142 -12.50 -2.27 -2.67
N LEU A 143 -13.81 -2.30 -2.45
CA LEU A 143 -14.47 -1.57 -1.37
C LEU A 143 -14.35 -2.37 -0.06
N VAL A 144 -13.91 -1.69 1.00
CA VAL A 144 -13.86 -2.25 2.35
C VAL A 144 -14.91 -1.53 3.20
N SER A 145 -15.93 -2.27 3.63
CA SER A 145 -17.02 -1.72 4.43
C SER A 145 -16.70 -1.66 5.91
N ASN A 146 -17.30 -0.71 6.62
CA ASN A 146 -17.04 -0.45 8.03
C ASN A 146 -15.53 -0.37 8.34
N ALA A 147 -14.77 0.31 7.48
CA ALA A 147 -13.32 0.34 7.50
C ALA A 147 -12.75 1.48 8.33
N ILE A 148 -11.52 1.26 8.78
CA ILE A 148 -10.59 2.22 9.35
C ILE A 148 -9.24 2.10 8.63
N ALA A 149 -8.42 3.15 8.68
CA ALA A 149 -7.07 3.11 8.15
C ALA A 149 -6.11 2.52 9.19
N ALA A 150 -5.44 1.43 8.83
CA ALA A 150 -4.29 0.89 9.54
C ALA A 150 -3.02 1.54 8.99
N ILE A 151 -2.41 2.41 9.79
CA ILE A 151 -1.11 3.01 9.49
C ILE A 151 -0.05 2.07 10.07
N VAL A 152 0.59 1.32 9.18
CA VAL A 152 1.61 0.34 9.51
C VAL A 152 2.99 0.96 9.31
N GLU A 153 3.76 1.08 10.38
CA GLU A 153 5.15 1.50 10.35
C GLU A 153 6.06 0.32 10.66
N VAL A 154 7.02 0.06 9.78
CA VAL A 154 7.96 -1.06 9.90
C VAL A 154 9.39 -0.54 9.92
N ILE A 155 10.12 -0.94 10.96
CA ILE A 155 11.47 -0.49 11.29
C ILE A 155 12.36 -1.72 11.37
N ILE A 156 13.45 -1.73 10.60
CA ILE A 156 14.45 -2.81 10.59
C ILE A 156 15.73 -2.26 11.22
N SER A 157 16.19 -2.90 12.30
CA SER A 157 17.29 -2.34 13.13
C SER A 157 18.61 -3.10 13.00
N GLU A 158 18.57 -4.40 12.70
CA GLU A 158 19.75 -5.28 12.71
C GLU A 158 19.79 -6.15 11.45
N ALA A 159 19.92 -5.58 10.26
CA ALA A 159 20.05 -6.36 9.03
C ALA A 159 21.50 -6.87 8.87
N HIS A 160 21.74 -8.14 9.16
CA HIS A 160 23.03 -8.79 8.93
C HIS A 160 22.99 -9.57 7.61
N GLY A 161 23.59 -9.00 6.55
CA GLY A 161 23.73 -9.65 5.24
C GLY A 161 22.84 -9.08 4.14
N ASP A 162 23.08 -9.51 2.89
CA ASP A 162 22.26 -9.17 1.73
C ASP A 162 21.19 -10.26 1.54
N PHE A 163 20.01 -10.01 2.10
CA PHE A 163 18.84 -10.88 1.96
C PHE A 163 17.71 -10.11 1.28
N ASP A 164 16.88 -10.86 0.54
CA ASP A 164 15.67 -10.31 -0.05
C ASP A 164 14.55 -10.40 1.00
N LEU A 165 13.85 -9.28 1.21
CA LEU A 165 12.73 -9.17 2.13
C LEU A 165 11.44 -9.00 1.35
N SER A 166 10.45 -9.83 1.67
CA SER A 166 9.07 -9.64 1.24
C SER A 166 8.20 -9.34 2.46
N LEU A 167 7.35 -8.30 2.34
CA LEU A 167 6.30 -7.99 3.29
C LEU A 167 4.96 -8.05 2.56
N SER A 168 4.08 -8.91 3.03
CA SER A 168 2.68 -8.99 2.59
C SER A 168 1.74 -8.61 3.73
N SER A 169 0.58 -8.09 3.36
CA SER A 169 -0.55 -7.91 4.26
C SER A 169 -1.64 -8.90 3.89
N ILE A 170 -2.31 -9.45 4.90
CA ILE A 170 -3.50 -10.28 4.76
C ILE A 170 -4.62 -9.58 5.52
N VAL A 171 -5.69 -9.25 4.81
CA VAL A 171 -6.88 -8.60 5.38
C VAL A 171 -8.12 -9.39 5.03
N SER A 172 -9.11 -9.35 5.92
CA SER A 172 -10.43 -9.89 5.65
C SER A 172 -11.27 -8.85 4.90
N VAL A 173 -11.59 -9.16 3.64
CA VAL A 173 -12.62 -8.45 2.86
C VAL A 173 -13.86 -9.33 2.82
N VAL A 174 -14.25 -9.91 1.68
CA VAL A 174 -15.20 -11.04 1.63
C VAL A 174 -14.52 -12.32 2.13
N GLU A 175 -13.29 -12.55 1.70
CA GLU A 175 -12.40 -13.61 2.14
C GLU A 175 -11.06 -13.01 2.59
N GLU A 176 -10.18 -13.84 3.15
CA GLU A 176 -8.80 -13.42 3.42
C GLU A 176 -8.06 -13.21 2.10
N HIS A 177 -7.49 -12.02 1.92
CA HIS A 177 -6.73 -11.67 0.74
C HIS A 177 -5.32 -11.24 1.12
N GLU A 178 -4.32 -11.97 0.64
CA GLU A 178 -2.91 -11.61 0.74
C GLU A 178 -2.50 -10.72 -0.43
N PHE A 179 -1.82 -9.61 -0.12
CA PHE A 179 -1.25 -8.73 -1.13
C PHE A 179 0.12 -8.20 -0.68
N GLN A 180 1.00 -7.96 -1.65
CA GLN A 180 2.38 -7.56 -1.39
C GLN A 180 2.47 -6.05 -1.13
N LEU A 181 3.03 -5.68 0.03
CA LEU A 181 3.35 -4.30 0.39
C LEU A 181 4.77 -3.91 -0.06
N PHE A 182 5.71 -4.85 0.01
CA PHE A 182 7.10 -4.64 -0.36
C PHE A 182 7.76 -5.96 -0.82
N HIS A 183 8.65 -5.84 -1.80
CA HIS A 183 9.61 -6.86 -2.17
C HIS A 183 10.89 -6.19 -2.66
N GLY A 184 12.05 -6.59 -2.13
CA GLY A 184 13.33 -6.00 -2.51
C GLY A 184 14.46 -6.42 -1.57
N SER A 185 15.66 -5.90 -1.78
CA SER A 185 16.77 -6.17 -0.87
C SER A 185 16.52 -5.46 0.46
N ALA A 186 16.92 -6.09 1.57
CA ALA A 186 16.94 -5.44 2.88
C ALA A 186 17.81 -4.17 2.90
N GLY A 187 18.82 -4.08 2.02
CA GLY A 187 19.62 -2.87 1.83
C GLY A 187 18.81 -1.69 1.29
N ASP A 188 17.75 -1.95 0.52
CA ASP A 188 16.84 -0.92 0.02
C ASP A 188 15.90 -0.41 1.14
N TRP A 189 15.82 -1.12 2.26
CA TRP A 189 14.98 -0.76 3.40
C TRP A 189 15.71 0.24 4.31
N CYS A 190 15.76 1.52 3.89
CA CYS A 190 16.31 2.58 4.72
C CYS A 190 15.24 3.23 5.62
N GLY A 191 15.51 3.28 6.92
CA GLY A 191 14.65 3.96 7.90
C GLY A 191 13.28 3.30 8.12
N VAL A 192 12.30 4.15 8.43
CA VAL A 192 10.92 3.72 8.69
C VAL A 192 10.15 3.68 7.38
N ARG A 193 9.56 2.53 7.04
CA ARG A 193 8.59 2.45 5.95
C ARG A 193 7.17 2.44 6.49
N ARG A 194 6.31 3.21 5.84
CA ARG A 194 4.91 3.40 6.23
C ARG A 194 4.00 2.88 5.12
N PHE A 195 3.01 2.09 5.51
CA PHE A 195 1.95 1.58 4.65
C PHE A 195 0.61 1.96 5.24
N VAL A 196 -0.39 2.21 4.38
CA VAL A 196 -1.76 2.49 4.82
C VAL A 196 -2.70 1.50 4.18
N ILE A 197 -3.48 0.82 5.01
CA ILE A 197 -4.33 -0.31 4.63
C ILE A 197 -5.71 -0.08 5.22
N ALA A 198 -6.76 -0.14 4.40
CA ALA A 198 -8.14 -0.16 4.88
C ALA A 198 -8.45 -1.53 5.49
N VAL A 199 -8.97 -1.55 6.71
CA VAL A 199 -9.31 -2.77 7.44
C VAL A 199 -10.68 -2.60 8.09
N THR A 200 -11.55 -3.58 7.94
CA THR A 200 -12.85 -3.63 8.61
C THR A 200 -12.67 -3.65 10.14
N VAL A 201 -13.42 -2.83 10.87
CA VAL A 201 -13.31 -2.80 12.34
C VAL A 201 -13.64 -4.18 12.94
N ASN A 202 -12.94 -4.54 14.02
CA ASN A 202 -13.04 -5.81 14.72
C ASN A 202 -12.55 -7.05 13.95
N THR A 203 -12.01 -6.91 12.73
CA THR A 203 -11.32 -8.01 12.03
C THR A 203 -9.82 -8.01 12.34
N MET A 204 -9.08 -8.93 11.71
CA MET A 204 -7.64 -9.07 11.88
C MET A 204 -6.89 -8.50 10.67
N LEU A 205 -5.81 -7.78 10.95
CA LEU A 205 -4.75 -7.45 10.01
C LEU A 205 -3.57 -8.38 10.31
N HIS A 206 -3.17 -9.19 9.34
CA HIS A 206 -1.95 -9.99 9.44
C HIS A 206 -0.86 -9.40 8.56
N LEU A 207 0.36 -9.35 9.08
CA LEU A 207 1.54 -8.92 8.37
C LEU A 207 2.52 -10.08 8.32
N LYS A 208 2.78 -10.56 7.11
CA LYS A 208 3.62 -11.71 6.81
C LYS A 208 4.98 -11.22 6.30
N PHE A 209 6.04 -11.63 6.97
CA PHE A 209 7.42 -11.36 6.62
C PHE A 209 8.06 -12.62 6.06
N MET A 210 8.71 -12.50 4.91
CA MET A 210 9.52 -13.59 4.34
C MET A 210 10.94 -13.09 4.07
N LEU A 211 11.93 -13.83 4.57
CA LEU A 211 13.34 -13.62 4.27
C LEU A 211 13.83 -14.68 3.29
N GLY A 212 14.26 -14.24 2.12
CA GLY A 212 14.96 -15.06 1.13
C GLY A 212 16.46 -14.88 1.28
N HIS A 213 17.17 -15.95 1.63
CA HIS A 213 18.63 -15.93 1.62
C HIS A 213 19.12 -16.31 0.22
N ARG A 214 19.97 -15.48 -0.41
CA ARG A 214 20.49 -15.76 -1.77
C ARG A 214 21.29 -17.06 -1.88
N CYS A 215 21.70 -17.65 -0.75
CA CYS A 215 22.61 -18.80 -0.70
C CYS A 215 22.03 -20.06 -0.02
N SER A 216 20.76 -20.07 0.42
CA SER A 216 20.16 -21.27 1.03
C SER A 216 18.72 -21.47 0.60
N ASN A 217 18.31 -22.74 0.45
CA ASN A 217 16.98 -23.14 -0.01
C ASN A 217 15.85 -22.97 1.02
N GLY A 218 16.12 -22.33 2.17
CA GLY A 218 15.13 -22.10 3.23
C GLY A 218 14.72 -20.64 3.29
N ASN A 219 13.45 -20.34 3.05
CA ASN A 219 12.87 -19.03 3.36
C ASN A 219 12.41 -19.05 4.81
N ILE A 220 12.76 -18.03 5.58
CA ILE A 220 12.25 -17.85 6.94
C ILE A 220 10.96 -17.04 6.84
N GLU A 221 9.88 -17.56 7.40
CA GLU A 221 8.56 -16.91 7.43
C GLU A 221 8.17 -16.62 8.88
N ASP A 222 7.68 -15.41 9.13
CA ASP A 222 7.01 -15.04 10.37
C ASP A 222 5.78 -14.18 10.09
N THR A 223 4.77 -14.27 10.94
CA THR A 223 3.50 -13.54 10.79
C THR A 223 3.08 -12.94 12.12
N CYS A 224 2.84 -11.62 12.13
CA CYS A 224 2.27 -10.93 13.27
C CYS A 224 0.84 -10.46 12.95
N SER A 225 0.00 -10.41 13.98
CA SER A 225 -1.44 -10.18 13.81
C SER A 225 -1.94 -9.09 14.74
N PHE A 226 -2.76 -8.19 14.21
CA PHE A 226 -3.31 -7.05 14.94
C PHE A 226 -4.82 -7.01 14.79
N LYS A 227 -5.55 -6.95 15.91
CA LYS A 227 -6.99 -6.76 15.87
C LYS A 227 -7.31 -5.30 15.59
N ALA A 228 -8.06 -5.05 14.52
CA ALA A 228 -8.53 -3.73 14.13
C ALA A 228 -9.47 -3.14 15.18
N LYS A 229 -9.17 -1.92 15.62
CA LYS A 229 -9.94 -1.18 16.64
C LYS A 229 -10.13 0.23 16.13
N LEU A 230 -11.27 0.85 16.47
CA LEU A 230 -11.61 2.20 16.02
C LEU A 230 -10.46 3.20 16.21
N ASN A 231 -9.85 3.18 17.41
CA ASN A 231 -8.72 4.01 17.78
C ASN A 231 -7.63 3.21 18.51
N GLY A 232 -6.43 3.78 18.55
CA GLY A 232 -5.30 3.30 19.36
C GLY A 232 -4.13 2.83 18.52
N HIS A 233 -3.15 2.24 19.19
CA HIS A 233 -1.95 1.69 18.56
C HIS A 233 -1.57 0.34 19.16
N ALA A 234 -0.80 -0.43 18.41
CA ALA A 234 -0.18 -1.67 18.85
C ALA A 234 1.19 -1.80 18.21
N SER A 235 2.10 -2.54 18.86
CA SER A 235 3.41 -2.83 18.29
C SER A 235 3.80 -4.28 18.54
N HIS A 236 4.55 -4.84 17.61
CA HIS A 236 5.08 -6.20 17.69
C HIS A 236 6.53 -6.20 17.21
N GLN A 237 7.41 -6.87 17.96
CA GLN A 237 8.79 -7.06 17.57
C GLN A 237 8.97 -8.51 17.13
N THR A 238 9.34 -8.69 15.87
CA THR A 238 9.70 -9.97 15.25
C THR A 238 11.22 -10.05 15.18
N ASN A 239 11.80 -11.09 15.76
CA ASN A 239 13.24 -11.35 15.67
C ASN A 239 13.46 -12.54 14.73
N LEU A 240 14.06 -12.25 13.59
CA LEU A 240 14.50 -13.23 12.61
C LEU A 240 16.01 -13.39 12.74
N GLU A 241 16.55 -14.53 12.32
CA GLU A 241 17.98 -14.86 12.50
C GLU A 241 18.94 -13.78 11.96
N ALA A 242 18.52 -13.05 10.91
CA ALA A 242 19.30 -12.02 10.25
C ALA A 242 18.74 -10.59 10.40
N ALA A 243 17.60 -10.41 11.09
CA ALA A 243 16.91 -9.12 11.19
C ALA A 243 15.99 -9.00 12.41
N SER A 244 16.10 -7.91 13.17
CA SER A 244 15.04 -7.50 14.09
C SER A 244 14.12 -6.47 13.43
N ILE A 245 12.83 -6.81 13.37
CA ILE A 245 11.77 -6.03 12.73
C ILE A 245 10.78 -5.57 13.80
N LEU A 246 10.66 -4.25 13.97
CA LEU A 246 9.63 -3.64 14.80
C LEU A 246 8.50 -3.13 13.92
N THR A 247 7.31 -3.69 14.13
CA THR A 247 6.08 -3.30 13.45
C THR A 247 5.20 -2.54 14.41
N LYS A 248 4.74 -1.35 14.01
CA LYS A 248 3.77 -0.54 14.74
C LYS A 248 2.53 -0.35 13.87
N VAL A 249 1.37 -0.47 14.46
CA VAL A 249 0.09 -0.23 13.79
C VAL A 249 -0.64 0.85 14.58
N THR A 250 -1.02 1.93 13.91
CA THR A 250 -1.89 2.97 14.45
C THR A 250 -3.19 2.95 13.67
N TRP A 251 -4.32 2.92 14.39
CA TRP A 251 -5.65 2.93 13.81
C TRP A 251 -6.16 4.36 13.69
N ALA A 252 -6.68 4.72 12.53
CA ALA A 252 -7.30 6.02 12.28
C ALA A 252 -8.71 5.84 11.71
N ALA A 253 -9.71 6.25 12.49
CA ALA A 253 -11.10 6.36 12.07
C ALA A 253 -11.34 7.61 11.20
N TRP A 254 -12.53 7.71 10.63
CA TRP A 254 -12.96 8.84 9.80
C TRP A 254 -13.95 9.74 10.55
N PRO A 255 -13.89 11.08 10.37
CA PRO A 255 -12.81 11.82 9.69
C PRO A 255 -11.56 11.85 10.59
N PRO A 256 -10.34 11.73 10.04
CA PRO A 256 -9.11 11.70 10.82
C PRO A 256 -8.77 13.03 11.56
N GLU A 257 -9.68 14.01 11.56
CA GLU A 257 -9.53 15.31 12.24
C GLU A 257 -9.54 15.22 13.79
N MET A 258 -9.69 14.05 14.40
CA MET A 258 -9.68 13.92 15.86
C MET A 258 -8.30 13.66 16.50
N PHE A 259 -7.21 13.57 15.74
CA PHE A 259 -5.87 13.37 16.32
C PHE A 259 -4.84 14.38 15.77
N CYS A 260 -4.87 15.59 16.34
CA CYS A 260 -3.76 16.55 16.36
C CYS A 260 -3.11 16.56 17.76
#